data_AF-A0A5E7XUR0-F1
#
_entry.id   AF-A0A5E7XUR0-F1
#
_cell.length_a   1.000
_cell.length_b   1.000
_cell.length_c   1.000
_cell.angle_alpha   90.00
_cell.angle_beta   90.00
_cell.angle_gamma   90.00
#
_symmetry.space_group_name_H-M   'P 1'
#
loop_
_entity.id
_entity.type
_entity.pdbx_description
1 polymer ?
#
loop_
_entity_poly.entity_id
_entity_poly.type
_entity_poly.pdbx_seq_one_letter_code
_entity_poly.pdbx_strand_id
1 'polypeptide(L)'
;MMVMDFPWTERATLVRILKSDTADQRAKEVLFEGSLLDLVKRIRSMRATERHGLRLTLPDGHARPHTFQAESLSALVESIPE
;
A
#
# COMPACT_ATOMS: atom_id res chain seq x y z
N MET A 1 -10.30 0.78 20.47
CA MET A 1 -10.88 1.89 19.68
C MET A 1 -11.11 1.35 18.27
N MET A 2 -12.31 1.50 17.72
CA MET A 2 -12.85 0.71 16.61
C MET A 2 -11.99 0.78 15.32
N VAL A 3 -11.45 -0.37 14.90
CA VAL A 3 -10.82 -0.61 13.58
C VAL A 3 -11.89 -0.91 12.50
N MET A 4 -13.18 -0.80 12.84
CA MET A 4 -14.30 -1.27 12.02
C MET A 4 -14.70 -0.35 10.84
N ASP A 5 -14.23 0.90 10.79
CA ASP A 5 -14.53 1.83 9.68
C ASP A 5 -13.43 1.92 8.62
N PHE A 6 -12.34 1.15 8.77
CA PHE A 6 -11.28 1.18 7.78
C PHE A 6 -11.60 0.21 6.63
N PRO A 7 -11.40 0.60 5.36
CA PRO A 7 -11.83 -0.13 4.17
C PRO A 7 -10.99 -1.39 3.88
N TRP A 8 -10.82 -2.28 4.86
CA TRP A 8 -9.99 -3.47 4.78
C TRP A 8 -10.40 -4.43 3.66
N THR A 9 -11.68 -4.45 3.31
CA THR A 9 -12.25 -5.29 2.25
C THR A 9 -12.19 -4.63 0.87
N GLU A 10 -11.92 -3.34 0.78
CA GLU A 10 -11.85 -2.64 -0.49
C GLU A 10 -10.70 -3.19 -1.34
N ARG A 11 -10.93 -3.21 -2.65
CA ARG A 11 -9.85 -3.55 -3.60
C ARG A 11 -8.77 -2.49 -3.48
N ALA A 12 -7.52 -2.92 -3.61
CA ALA A 12 -6.36 -2.06 -3.63
C ALA A 12 -5.31 -2.66 -4.57
N THR A 13 -4.39 -1.81 -4.99
CA THR A 13 -3.28 -2.16 -5.87
C THR A 13 -1.98 -1.79 -5.15
N LEU A 14 -1.11 -2.77 -4.98
CA LEU A 14 0.26 -2.57 -4.49
C LEU A 14 1.18 -2.40 -5.70
N VAL A 15 1.78 -1.22 -5.81
CA VAL A 15 2.77 -0.91 -6.84
C VAL A 15 4.14 -0.67 -6.23
N ARG A 16 5.19 -0.97 -6.98
CA ARG A 16 6.56 -0.56 -6.69
C ARG A 16 6.93 0.61 -7.60
N ILE A 17 7.40 1.68 -6.99
CA ILE A 17 7.98 2.81 -7.69
C ILE A 17 9.43 2.46 -8.00
N LEU A 18 9.71 2.22 -9.28
CA LEU A 18 11.06 2.04 -9.77
C LEU A 18 11.68 3.43 -9.97
N LYS A 19 12.90 3.64 -9.46
CA LYS A 19 13.69 4.80 -9.83
C LYS A 19 14.08 4.61 -11.30
N SER A 20 13.38 5.31 -12.19
CA SER A 20 13.80 5.42 -13.58
C SER A 20 14.86 6.51 -13.68
N ASP A 21 15.85 6.30 -14.55
CA ASP A 21 16.98 7.20 -14.77
C ASP A 21 16.56 8.51 -15.46
N THR A 22 15.35 8.55 -16.02
CA THR A 22 14.76 9.73 -16.66
C THR A 22 13.81 10.45 -15.71
N ALA A 23 14.11 11.73 -15.45
CA ALA A 23 13.49 12.58 -14.41
C ALA A 23 11.95 12.68 -14.45
N ASP A 24 11.31 12.35 -15.58
CA ASP A 24 9.89 12.61 -15.82
C ASP A 24 8.97 11.38 -15.72
N GLN A 25 9.51 10.15 -15.63
CA GLN A 25 8.69 8.95 -15.61
C GLN A 25 9.18 7.97 -14.54
N ARG A 26 8.69 8.14 -13.31
CA ARG A 26 8.75 7.07 -12.32
C ARG A 26 7.89 5.91 -12.82
N ALA A 27 8.55 4.89 -13.40
CA ALA A 27 7.88 3.65 -13.77
C ALA A 27 7.25 3.02 -12.53
N LYS A 28 5.98 2.62 -12.64
CA LYS A 28 5.25 1.92 -11.60
C LYS A 28 5.04 0.48 -12.05
N GLU A 29 5.54 -0.45 -11.28
CA GLU A 29 5.29 -1.87 -11.47
C GLU A 29 4.16 -2.30 -10.55
N VAL A 30 3.08 -2.88 -11.09
CA VAL A 30 2.04 -3.49 -10.27
C VAL A 30 2.59 -4.82 -9.75
N LEU A 31 2.72 -4.92 -8.42
CA LEU A 31 3.17 -6.16 -7.78
C LEU A 31 2.00 -7.09 -7.49
N PHE A 32 0.93 -6.53 -6.93
CA PHE A 32 -0.23 -7.30 -6.47
C PHE A 32 -1.50 -6.46 -6.53
N GLU A 33 -2.62 -7.14 -6.73
CA GLU A 33 -3.97 -6.58 -6.63
C GLU A 33 -4.82 -7.49 -5.75
N GLY A 34 -5.63 -6.91 -4.86
CA GLY A 34 -6.42 -7.70 -3.91
C GLY A 34 -7.12 -6.82 -2.89
N SER A 35 -7.61 -7.40 -1.80
CA SER A 35 -8.15 -6.60 -0.70
C SER A 35 -7.04 -5.80 -0.02
N LEU A 36 -7.38 -4.64 0.52
CA LEU A 36 -6.47 -3.82 1.33
C LEU A 36 -5.84 -4.66 2.45
N LEU A 37 -6.64 -5.45 3.15
CA LEU A 37 -6.17 -6.32 4.22
C LEU A 37 -5.12 -7.33 3.75
N ASP A 38 -5.38 -8.01 2.63
CA ASP A 38 -4.46 -9.01 2.08
C ASP A 38 -3.14 -8.38 1.64
N LEU A 39 -3.20 -7.20 1.01
CA LEU A 39 -2.01 -6.47 0.60
C LEU A 39 -1.20 -6.00 1.80
N VAL A 40 -1.85 -5.45 2.82
CA VAL A 40 -1.15 -4.97 4.03
C VAL A 40 -0.55 -6.14 4.81
N LYS A 41 -1.23 -7.30 4.90
CA LYS A 41 -0.67 -8.55 5.45
C LYS A 41 0.56 -9.02 4.66
N ARG A 42 0.53 -8.95 3.33
CA ARG A 42 1.70 -9.28 2.49
C ARG A 42 2.86 -8.36 2.78
N ILE A 43 2.64 -7.05 2.87
CA ILE A 43 3.68 -6.06 3.17
C ILE A 43 4.27 -6.32 4.57
N ARG A 44 3.44 -6.69 5.55
CA ARG A 44 3.90 -7.08 6.89
C ARG A 44 4.87 -8.26 6.86
N SER A 45 4.66 -9.20 5.94
CA SER A 45 5.55 -10.36 5.76
C SER A 45 6.80 -10.07 4.90
N MET A 46 6.85 -8.95 4.19
CA MET A 46 8.03 -8.54 3.41
C MET A 46 9.16 -8.03 4.31
N ARG A 47 10.41 -8.20 3.88
CA ARG A 47 11.59 -7.61 4.56
C ARG A 47 11.57 -6.09 4.43
N ALA A 48 12.17 -5.38 5.39
CA ALA A 48 12.21 -3.92 5.39
C ALA A 48 12.79 -3.32 4.08
N THR A 49 13.79 -3.97 3.49
CA THR A 49 14.39 -3.55 2.22
C THR A 49 13.45 -3.72 1.02
N GLU A 50 12.52 -4.67 1.07
CA GLU A 50 11.53 -4.92 0.01
C GLU A 50 10.34 -3.95 0.09
N ARG A 51 10.13 -3.34 1.26
CA ARG A 51 9.10 -2.31 1.49
C ARG A 51 9.49 -0.95 0.90
N HIS A 52 10.77 -0.76 0.58
CA HIS A 52 11.23 0.48 -0.02
C HIS A 52 10.60 0.70 -1.40
N GLY A 53 10.07 1.90 -1.62
CA GLY A 53 9.43 2.27 -2.88
C GLY A 53 8.06 1.62 -3.11
N LEU A 54 7.49 0.93 -2.11
CA LEU A 54 6.11 0.44 -2.20
C LEU A 54 5.11 1.59 -2.04
N ARG A 55 4.06 1.51 -2.85
CA ARG A 55 2.90 2.39 -2.80
C ARG A 55 1.65 1.54 -2.91
N LEU A 56 0.76 1.67 -1.96
CA LEU A 56 -0.54 1.03 -1.98
C LEU A 56 -1.58 2.08 -2.38
N THR A 57 -2.44 1.78 -3.36
CA THR A 57 -3.45 2.71 -3.87
C THR A 57 -4.82 2.05 -3.84
N LEU A 58 -5.81 2.78 -3.34
CA LEU A 58 -7.22 2.40 -3.40
C LEU A 58 -7.81 2.94 -4.72
N PRO A 59 -8.62 2.15 -5.46
CA PRO A 59 -9.21 2.55 -6.74
C PRO A 59 -10.28 3.61 -6.54
N ASP A 60 -11.03 3.52 -5.44
CA ASP A 60 -12.12 4.40 -5.11
C ASP A 60 -11.65 5.44 -4.08
N GLY A 61 -11.68 6.72 -4.46
CA GLY A 61 -11.29 7.86 -3.63
C GLY A 61 -12.18 8.11 -2.41
N HIS A 62 -13.00 7.12 -2.05
CA HIS A 62 -13.94 7.12 -0.93
C HIS A 62 -13.23 7.06 0.43
N ALA A 63 -12.06 6.44 0.50
CA ALA A 63 -11.25 6.40 1.71
C ALA A 63 -10.02 7.32 1.60
N ARG A 64 -9.85 8.19 2.60
CA ARG A 64 -8.68 9.08 2.72
C ARG A 64 -7.74 8.56 3.82
N PRO A 65 -6.42 8.47 3.54
CA PRO A 65 -5.79 8.73 2.25
C PRO A 65 -6.01 7.59 1.24
N HIS A 66 -6.29 7.95 -0.02
CA HIS A 66 -6.46 7.00 -1.15
C HIS A 66 -5.14 6.32 -1.60
N THR A 67 -4.01 6.72 -1.03
CA THR A 67 -2.68 6.21 -1.35
C THR A 67 -1.84 6.21 -0.07
N PHE A 68 -1.17 5.09 0.19
CA PHE A 68 -0.23 4.91 1.28
C PHE A 68 1.17 4.67 0.72
N GLN A 69 2.15 5.40 1.23
CA GLN A 69 3.57 5.28 0.87
C GLN A 69 4.47 5.64 2.06
N ALA A 70 5.68 5.09 2.07
CA ALA A 70 6.68 5.36 3.11
C ALA A 70 6.08 5.24 4.53
N GLU A 71 6.17 6.28 5.35
CA GLU A 71 5.71 6.26 6.75
C GLU A 71 4.22 5.96 6.91
N SER A 72 3.37 6.49 6.03
CA SER A 72 1.93 6.19 6.04
C SER A 72 1.62 4.73 5.73
N LEU A 73 2.46 4.07 4.91
CA LEU A 73 2.34 2.64 4.63
C LEU A 73 2.80 1.80 5.82
N SER A 74 3.87 2.22 6.50
CA SER A 74 4.36 1.57 7.73
C SER A 74 3.29 1.62 8.82
N ALA A 75 2.73 2.81 9.09
CA ALA A 75 1.66 2.98 10.08
C ALA A 75 0.41 2.14 9.76
N LEU A 76 0.05 2.04 8.47
CA LEU A 76 -1.05 1.18 8.02
C LEU A 76 -0.78 -0.30 8.31
N VAL A 77 0.44 -0.78 8.12
CA VAL A 77 0.86 -2.15 8.42
C VAL A 77 0.83 -2.44 9.92
N GLU A 78 1.12 -1.45 10.76
CA GLU A 78 1.01 -1.57 12.22
C GLU A 78 -0.44 -1.52 12.72
N SER A 79 -1.36 -1.00 11.90
CA SER A 79 -2.78 -0.86 12.23
C SER A 79 -3.64 -2.07 11.84
N ILE A 80 -3.05 -3.15 11.32
CA ILE A 80 -3.79 -4.36 10.93
C ILE A 80 -4.47 -4.96 12.17
N PRO A 81 -5.79 -5.26 12.13
CA PRO A 81 -6.45 -5.99 13.21
C PRO A 81 -5.85 -7.40 13.35
N GLU A 82 -5.64 -7.86 14.60
CA GLU A 82 -5.12 -9.21 14.89
C GLU A 82 -5.95 -10.33 14.26
#